data_AF-B0WU10-F1
#
_entry.id   AF-B0WU10-F1
#
_cell.length_a   1.000
_cell.length_b   1.000
_cell.length_c   1.000
_cell.angle_alpha   90.00
_cell.angle_beta   90.00
_cell.angle_gamma   90.00
#
_symmetry.space_group_name_H-M   'P 1'
#
loop_
_entity.id
_entity.type
_entity.pdbx_description
1 polymer ?
#
loop_
_entity_poly.entity_id
_entity_poly.type
_entity_poly.pdbx_seq_one_letter_code
_entity_poly.pdbx_strand_id
1 'polypeptide(L)'
;MKFPVALGLFVAVVTADMELTPDERNCQMRQRASDKDVEMFHTMQRPVERTTKCYYDCMMQVMGYSNGKRFIRDRFEDFYLSAAKNDDQRRTIRHLADKCDGTEHDDACELAADIVACIRR
;
A
#
# COMPACT_ATOMS: atom_id res chain seq x y z
N MET A 1 -48.42 36.06 -8.09
CA MET A 1 -47.92 34.89 -7.32
C MET A 1 -46.69 34.38 -8.09
N LYS A 2 -45.47 34.61 -7.59
CA LYS A 2 -44.56 33.61 -6.96
C LYS A 2 -44.43 32.35 -7.86
N PHE A 3 -43.27 31.93 -8.38
CA PHE A 3 -41.98 31.67 -7.73
C PHE A 3 -40.78 31.76 -8.72
N PRO A 4 -39.57 32.15 -8.27
CA PRO A 4 -38.35 32.02 -9.06
C PRO A 4 -37.84 30.57 -8.98
N VAL A 5 -37.68 29.90 -10.12
CA VAL A 5 -37.00 28.60 -10.19
C VAL A 5 -35.50 28.90 -10.22
N ALA A 6 -34.90 28.94 -9.03
CA ALA A 6 -33.45 28.88 -8.88
C ALA A 6 -33.01 27.45 -9.22
N LEU A 7 -32.43 27.29 -10.41
CA LEU A 7 -31.81 26.06 -10.87
C LEU A 7 -30.51 25.86 -10.05
N GLY A 8 -30.64 25.24 -8.88
CA GLY A 8 -29.51 24.85 -8.05
C GLY A 8 -28.69 23.79 -8.77
N LEU A 9 -27.52 24.18 -9.28
CA LEU A 9 -26.44 23.25 -9.61
C LEU A 9 -26.01 22.53 -8.34
N PHE A 10 -26.57 21.35 -8.09
CA PHE A 10 -25.85 20.34 -7.31
C PHE A 10 -24.76 19.79 -8.22
N VAL A 11 -23.57 20.39 -8.14
CA VAL A 11 -22.36 19.72 -8.61
C VAL A 11 -22.19 18.53 -7.67
N ALA A 12 -22.71 17.38 -8.07
CA ALA A 12 -22.35 16.11 -7.45
C ALA A 12 -20.85 15.94 -7.72
N VAL A 13 -20.03 16.31 -6.74
CA VAL A 13 -18.63 15.85 -6.71
C VAL A 13 -18.74 14.35 -6.51
N VAL A 14 -18.57 13.60 -7.60
CA VAL A 14 -18.39 12.16 -7.54
C VAL A 14 -17.03 11.96 -6.88
N THR A 15 -16.99 11.93 -5.55
CA THR A 15 -15.87 11.31 -4.87
C THR A 15 -15.99 9.84 -5.20
N ALA A 16 -15.05 9.32 -6.00
CA ALA A 16 -14.84 7.89 -6.05
C ALA A 16 -14.45 7.52 -4.61
N ASP A 17 -15.41 7.06 -3.82
CA ASP A 17 -15.14 6.65 -2.46
C ASP A 17 -14.21 5.45 -2.55
N MET A 18 -12.92 5.69 -2.33
CA MET A 18 -11.93 4.64 -2.24
C MET A 18 -12.30 3.84 -0.98
N GLU A 19 -12.98 2.71 -1.16
CA GLU A 19 -13.41 1.87 -0.06
C GLU A 19 -12.17 1.23 0.59
N LEU A 20 -11.66 1.89 1.63
CA LEU A 20 -10.54 1.38 2.40
C LEU A 20 -10.96 0.15 3.24
N THR A 21 -10.06 -0.81 3.38
CA THR A 21 -10.16 -1.86 4.38
C THR A 21 -9.98 -1.27 5.80
N PRO A 22 -10.41 -1.97 6.87
CA PRO A 22 -10.17 -1.52 8.24
C PRO A 22 -8.69 -1.28 8.54
N ASP A 23 -7.80 -2.11 7.99
CA ASP A 23 -6.37 -1.98 8.19
C ASP A 23 -5.79 -0.77 7.45
N GLU A 24 -6.23 -0.52 6.22
CA GLU A 24 -5.84 0.68 5.47
C GLU A 24 -6.28 1.96 6.17
N ARG A 25 -7.53 2.02 6.67
CA ARG A 25 -7.99 3.15 7.49
C ARG A 25 -7.13 3.33 8.74
N ASN A 26 -6.83 2.25 9.44
CA ASN A 26 -6.01 2.30 10.64
C ASN A 26 -4.59 2.82 10.32
N CYS A 27 -3.95 2.29 9.29
CA CYS A 27 -2.63 2.75 8.85
C CYS A 27 -2.66 4.21 8.36
N GLN A 28 -3.69 4.58 7.61
CA GLN A 28 -3.88 5.94 7.12
C GLN A 28 -3.96 6.93 8.30
N MET A 29 -4.81 6.66 9.29
CA MET A 29 -4.95 7.50 10.49
C MET A 29 -3.67 7.55 11.32
N ARG A 30 -3.04 6.40 11.58
CA ARG A 30 -1.82 6.31 12.40
C ARG A 30 -0.67 7.09 11.81
N GLN A 31 -0.49 7.02 10.49
CA GLN A 31 0.60 7.68 9.79
C GLN A 31 0.24 9.07 9.29
N ARG A 32 -1.02 9.51 9.48
CA ARG A 32 -1.57 10.75 8.92
C ARG A 32 -1.38 10.82 7.40
N ALA A 33 -1.57 9.68 6.74
CA ALA A 33 -1.44 9.53 5.31
C ALA A 33 -2.66 10.13 4.60
N SER A 34 -2.43 10.76 3.46
CA SER A 34 -3.48 11.28 2.59
C SER A 34 -4.07 10.16 1.72
N ASP A 35 -5.21 10.40 1.09
CA ASP A 35 -5.78 9.44 0.11
C ASP A 35 -4.81 9.16 -1.04
N LYS A 36 -3.99 10.16 -1.42
CA LYS A 36 -2.93 10.02 -2.41
C LYS A 36 -1.86 9.02 -1.97
N ASP A 37 -1.48 9.01 -0.69
CA ASP A 37 -0.51 8.03 -0.16
C ASP A 37 -1.05 6.60 -0.24
N VAL A 38 -2.36 6.45 -0.02
CA VAL A 38 -3.05 5.16 -0.14
C VAL A 38 -3.14 4.72 -1.60
N GLU A 39 -3.49 5.63 -2.51
CA GLU A 39 -3.52 5.35 -3.96
C GLU A 39 -2.12 4.95 -4.48
N MET A 40 -1.07 5.61 -4.00
CA MET A 40 0.32 5.25 -4.32
C MET A 40 0.60 3.80 -3.93
N PHE A 41 0.15 3.36 -2.75
CA PHE A 41 0.30 1.98 -2.30
C PHE A 41 -0.43 0.98 -3.20
N HIS A 42 -1.70 1.24 -3.54
CA HIS A 42 -2.48 0.39 -4.44
C HIS A 42 -1.87 0.25 -5.83
N THR A 43 -1.24 1.32 -6.31
CA THR A 43 -0.57 1.36 -7.61
C THR A 43 0.91 0.97 -7.53
N MET A 44 1.38 0.52 -6.35
CA MET A 44 2.75 0.10 -6.07
C MET A 44 3.80 1.14 -6.46
N GLN A 45 3.46 2.43 -6.39
CA GLN A 45 4.39 3.52 -6.68
C GLN A 45 5.53 3.53 -5.66
N ARG A 46 6.69 4.08 -6.06
CA ARG A 46 7.83 4.21 -5.14
C ARG A 46 7.51 5.30 -4.10
N PRO A 47 7.52 4.99 -2.79
CA PRO A 47 7.32 6.01 -1.77
C PRO A 47 8.59 6.87 -1.64
N VAL A 48 8.42 8.20 -1.61
CA VAL A 48 9.52 9.18 -1.48
C VAL A 48 9.38 9.94 -0.17
N GLU A 49 8.18 10.46 0.10
CA GLU A 49 7.87 11.20 1.32
C GLU A 49 7.82 10.26 2.53
N ARG A 50 8.27 10.78 3.70
CA ARG A 50 8.30 10.00 4.95
C ARG A 50 6.92 9.45 5.31
N THR A 51 5.87 10.24 5.13
CA THR A 51 4.49 9.82 5.40
C THR A 51 4.08 8.61 4.57
N THR A 52 4.33 8.63 3.26
CA THR A 52 4.02 7.51 2.36
C THR A 52 4.83 6.27 2.72
N LYS A 53 6.13 6.45 3.02
CA LYS A 53 7.01 5.37 3.47
C LYS A 53 6.49 4.70 4.74
N CYS A 54 6.10 5.48 5.75
CA CYS A 54 5.55 4.94 6.99
C CYS A 54 4.17 4.30 6.80
N TYR A 55 3.35 4.81 5.86
CA TYR A 55 2.10 4.16 5.48
C TYR A 55 2.35 2.75 4.90
N TYR A 56 3.32 2.64 3.99
CA TYR A 56 3.70 1.35 3.42
C TYR A 56 4.21 0.40 4.49
N ASP A 57 5.11 0.85 5.38
CA ASP A 57 5.59 0.03 6.50
C ASP A 57 4.44 -0.52 7.34
N CYS A 58 3.46 0.32 7.70
CA CYS A 58 2.28 -0.13 8.43
C CYS A 58 1.52 -1.23 7.69
N MET A 59 1.26 -1.06 6.39
CA MET A 59 0.58 -2.05 5.57
C MET A 59 1.40 -3.34 5.43
N MET A 60 2.71 -3.24 5.25
CA MET A 60 3.61 -4.40 5.15
C MET A 60 3.67 -5.21 6.46
N GLN A 61 3.59 -4.53 7.60
CA GLN A 61 3.48 -5.18 8.91
C GLN A 61 2.11 -5.85 9.10
N VAL A 62 1.01 -5.22 8.66
CA VAL A 62 -0.32 -5.85 8.65
C VAL A 62 -0.33 -7.12 7.80
N MET A 63 0.26 -7.07 6.60
CA MET A 63 0.41 -8.24 5.73
C MET A 63 1.43 -9.25 6.23
N GLY A 64 2.23 -8.89 7.25
CA GLY A 64 3.13 -9.78 7.97
C GLY A 64 4.48 -10.02 7.30
N TYR A 65 4.78 -9.37 6.18
CA TYR A 65 6.05 -9.54 5.47
C TYR A 65 7.12 -8.48 5.77
N SER A 66 6.82 -7.56 6.68
CA SER A 66 7.80 -6.71 7.36
C SER A 66 7.58 -6.83 8.88
N ASN A 67 8.66 -6.76 9.66
CA ASN A 67 8.59 -6.60 11.11
C ASN A 67 9.13 -5.24 11.59
N GLY A 68 9.28 -4.29 10.67
CA GLY A 68 9.85 -2.97 10.92
C GLY A 68 11.38 -2.93 11.05
N LYS A 69 12.06 -4.08 10.91
CA LYS A 69 13.54 -4.18 10.88
C LYS A 69 14.05 -4.92 9.65
N ARG A 70 13.28 -5.90 9.17
CA ARG A 70 13.61 -6.72 8.02
C ARG A 70 12.38 -7.16 7.25
N PHE A 71 12.62 -7.44 5.98
CA PHE A 71 11.71 -8.21 5.14
C PHE A 71 11.63 -9.67 5.63
N ILE A 72 10.43 -10.24 5.59
CA ILE A 72 10.16 -11.62 5.98
C ILE A 72 9.77 -12.40 4.73
N ARG A 73 10.80 -12.96 4.06
CA ARG A 73 10.70 -13.75 2.82
C ARG A 73 9.50 -14.70 2.82
N ASP A 74 9.44 -15.60 3.80
CA ASP A 74 8.43 -16.67 3.83
C ASP A 74 7.01 -16.11 3.95
N ARG A 75 6.83 -15.03 4.72
CA ARG A 75 5.53 -14.38 4.89
C ARG A 75 5.10 -13.62 3.64
N PHE A 76 6.03 -13.02 2.90
CA PHE A 76 5.73 -12.43 1.60
C PHE A 76 5.28 -13.50 0.61
N GLU A 77 6.01 -14.61 0.53
CA GLU A 77 5.65 -15.73 -0.33
C GLU A 77 4.26 -16.27 0.03
N ASP A 78 4.00 -16.58 1.31
CA ASP A 78 2.70 -17.06 1.78
C ASP A 78 1.55 -16.11 1.43
N PHE A 79 1.74 -14.80 1.67
CA PHE A 79 0.74 -13.78 1.41
C PHE A 79 0.35 -13.74 -0.07
N TYR A 80 1.33 -13.61 -0.96
CA TYR A 80 1.07 -13.46 -2.39
C TYR A 80 0.74 -14.77 -3.10
N LEU A 81 1.26 -15.92 -2.65
CA LEU A 81 0.94 -17.23 -3.25
C LEU A 81 -0.53 -17.63 -3.05
N SER A 82 -1.18 -17.11 -2.01
CA SER A 82 -2.62 -17.30 -1.77
C SER A 82 -3.48 -16.67 -2.88
N ALA A 83 -2.99 -15.58 -3.50
CA ALA A 83 -3.65 -14.83 -4.55
C ALA A 83 -3.16 -15.19 -5.98
N ALA A 84 -2.14 -16.02 -6.10
CA ALA A 84 -1.55 -16.39 -7.39
C ALA A 84 -2.52 -17.25 -8.24
N LYS A 85 -2.75 -16.82 -9.48
CA LYS A 85 -3.72 -17.44 -10.41
C LYS A 85 -3.11 -18.49 -11.33
N ASN A 86 -1.79 -18.48 -11.51
CA ASN A 86 -1.08 -19.40 -12.40
C ASN A 86 0.38 -19.61 -11.95
N ASP A 87 1.05 -20.59 -12.56
CA ASP A 87 2.42 -20.96 -12.18
C ASP A 87 3.46 -19.88 -12.50
N ASP A 88 3.23 -19.06 -13.52
CA ASP A 88 4.10 -17.95 -13.87
C ASP A 88 4.13 -16.93 -12.74
N GLN A 89 2.96 -16.55 -12.22
CA GLN A 89 2.84 -15.67 -11.05
C GLN A 89 3.50 -16.29 -9.81
N ARG A 90 3.30 -17.60 -9.57
CA ARG A 90 3.95 -18.30 -8.44
C ARG A 90 5.48 -18.24 -8.55
N ARG A 91 6.03 -18.45 -9.75
CA ARG A 91 7.48 -18.35 -9.99
C ARG A 91 7.99 -16.92 -9.80
N THR A 92 7.26 -15.91 -10.28
CA THR A 92 7.61 -14.50 -10.06
C THR A 92 7.60 -14.14 -8.57
N ILE A 93 6.57 -14.54 -7.82
CA ILE A 93 6.47 -14.28 -6.37
C ILE A 93 7.66 -14.88 -5.63
N ARG A 94 7.99 -16.15 -5.90
CA ARG A 94 9.15 -16.83 -5.32
C ARG A 94 10.46 -16.13 -5.65
N HIS A 95 10.64 -15.80 -6.93
CA HIS A 95 11.83 -15.09 -7.37
C HIS A 95 12.00 -13.74 -6.67
N LEU A 96 10.92 -12.98 -6.51
CA LEU A 96 10.95 -11.69 -5.79
C LEU A 96 11.22 -11.88 -4.30
N ALA A 97 10.61 -12.90 -3.67
CA ALA A 97 10.86 -13.21 -2.27
C ALA A 97 12.34 -13.54 -2.03
N ASP A 98 12.93 -14.40 -2.86
CA ASP A 98 14.34 -14.78 -2.78
C ASP A 98 15.27 -13.59 -3.08
N LYS A 99 14.94 -12.79 -4.10
CA LYS A 99 15.71 -11.61 -4.49
C LYS A 99 15.79 -10.55 -3.38
N CYS A 100 14.70 -10.39 -2.64
CA CYS A 100 14.59 -9.37 -1.58
C CYS A 100 14.88 -9.90 -0.18
N ASP A 101 15.24 -11.19 -0.06
CA ASP A 101 15.67 -11.74 1.21
C ASP A 101 16.94 -11.02 1.72
N GLY A 102 16.98 -10.77 3.03
CA GLY A 102 18.02 -9.96 3.65
C GLY A 102 17.87 -8.44 3.48
N THR A 103 16.75 -7.94 2.95
CA THR A 103 16.44 -6.50 3.01
C THR A 103 16.18 -6.10 4.47
N GLU A 104 17.05 -5.26 5.03
CA GLU A 104 16.99 -4.76 6.41
C GLU A 104 17.28 -3.26 6.44
N HIS A 105 16.70 -2.56 7.42
CA HIS A 105 16.95 -1.14 7.63
C HIS A 105 16.58 -0.75 9.08
N ASP A 106 17.30 0.20 9.67
CA ASP A 106 17.10 0.62 11.07
C ASP A 106 15.82 1.47 11.28
N ASP A 107 15.46 2.29 10.28
CA ASP A 107 14.17 2.99 10.21
C ASP A 107 13.15 2.15 9.43
N ALA A 108 12.03 1.81 10.08
CA ALA A 108 10.97 0.98 9.51
C ALA A 108 10.29 1.59 8.28
N CYS A 109 10.17 2.92 8.22
CA CYS A 109 9.59 3.58 7.06
C CYS A 109 10.54 3.50 5.86
N GLU A 110 11.83 3.72 6.09
CA GLU A 110 12.86 3.52 5.06
C GLU A 110 12.97 2.05 4.61
N LEU A 111 12.82 1.09 5.54
CA LEU A 111 12.72 -0.34 5.20
C LEU A 111 11.63 -0.60 4.15
N ALA A 112 10.44 -0.02 4.32
CA ALA A 112 9.36 -0.20 3.36
C ALA A 112 9.70 0.37 1.99
N ALA A 113 10.42 1.49 1.92
CA ALA A 113 10.91 2.05 0.67
C ALA A 113 11.93 1.11 -0.02
N ASP A 114 12.83 0.50 0.76
CA ASP A 114 13.83 -0.44 0.27
C ASP A 114 13.20 -1.75 -0.23
N ILE A 115 12.19 -2.27 0.47
CA ILE A 115 11.40 -3.43 0.02
C ILE A 115 10.74 -3.14 -1.33
N VAL A 116 10.06 -1.99 -1.48
CA VAL A 116 9.45 -1.59 -2.77
C VAL A 116 10.51 -1.44 -3.86
N ALA A 117 11.64 -0.83 -3.54
CA ALA A 117 12.73 -0.65 -4.47
C ALA A 117 13.30 -2.00 -4.93
N CYS A 118 13.40 -2.99 -4.04
CA CYS A 118 13.85 -4.33 -4.39
C CYS A 118 12.86 -5.05 -5.31
N ILE A 119 11.56 -5.02 -4.96
CA ILE A 119 10.49 -5.69 -5.74
C ILE A 119 10.38 -5.12 -7.15
N ARG A 120 10.63 -3.82 -7.34
CA ARG A 120 10.52 -3.13 -8.63
C ARG A 120 11.77 -3.21 -9.52
N ARG A 121 12.91 -3.65 -8.99
CA ARG A 121 14.14 -3.88 -9.77
C ARG A 121 14.04 -5.17 -10.57
#